data_AF-A0A2V7UJ26-F1
#
_entry.id   AF-A0A2V7UJ26-F1
#
_cell.length_a   1.000
_cell.length_b   1.000
_cell.length_c   1.000
_cell.angle_alpha   90.00
_cell.angle_beta   90.00
_cell.angle_gamma   90.00
#
_symmetry.space_group_name_H-M   'P 1'
#
loop_
_entity.id
_entity.type
_entity.pdbx_description
1 polymer ?
#
loop_
_entity_poly.entity_id
_entity_poly.type
_entity_poly.pdbx_seq_one_letter_code
_entity_poly.pdbx_strand_id
1 'polypeptide(L)'
;MSRTRPVSGCRELAFHDGYVVDDSGEVALEDYAREMTRAREVEVVRTGGERGPVTGVHLCGLDAEPAAAVRADVEDFARELATRSGGGGLGWS
;
A
#
# COMPACT_ATOMS: atom_id res chain seq x y z
N MET A 1 -20.39 6.64 -1.59
CA MET A 1 -19.17 6.75 -0.77
C MET A 1 -18.37 7.93 -1.29
N SER A 2 -18.36 9.02 -0.53
CA SER A 2 -17.93 10.34 -1.00
C SER A 2 -16.41 10.49 -0.93
N ARG A 3 -15.75 10.57 -2.09
CA ARG A 3 -14.38 11.08 -2.23
C ARG A 3 -14.36 12.59 -2.00
N THR A 4 -14.47 13.09 -0.76
CA THR A 4 -14.40 14.55 -0.57
C THR A 4 -14.03 14.99 0.86
N ARG A 5 -12.74 14.94 1.18
CA ARG A 5 -11.94 16.07 1.71
C ARG A 5 -10.55 15.54 2.07
N PRO A 6 -9.45 16.20 1.64
CA PRO A 6 -8.15 15.96 2.26
C PRO A 6 -8.29 16.39 3.71
N VAL A 7 -8.41 15.43 4.61
CA VAL A 7 -8.25 15.68 6.04
C VAL A 7 -6.85 16.27 6.19
N SER A 8 -6.72 17.43 6.83
CA SER A 8 -5.40 18.00 7.10
C SER A 8 -4.56 16.95 7.84
N GLY A 9 -3.54 16.40 7.18
CA GLY A 9 -2.71 15.32 7.71
C GLY A 9 -2.87 13.95 7.03
N CYS A 10 -3.74 13.82 6.02
CA CYS A 10 -3.84 12.62 5.18
C CYS A 10 -3.34 12.85 3.75
N ARG A 11 -2.72 11.83 3.17
CA ARG A 11 -2.07 11.84 1.85
C ARG A 11 -2.21 10.48 1.17
N GLU A 12 -2.29 10.47 -0.15
CA GLU A 12 -2.16 9.25 -0.94
C GLU A 12 -0.74 9.13 -1.47
N LEU A 13 -0.14 7.96 -1.27
CA LEU A 13 1.07 7.53 -1.93
C LEU A 13 0.63 6.65 -3.09
N ALA A 14 0.57 7.24 -4.28
CA ALA A 14 0.24 6.54 -5.51
C ALA A 14 1.45 5.74 -6.02
N PHE A 15 1.19 4.52 -6.44
CA PHE A 15 2.16 3.67 -7.14
C PHE A 15 2.19 4.00 -8.63
N HIS A 16 3.28 3.64 -9.29
CA HIS A 16 3.39 3.71 -10.75
C HIS A 16 2.50 2.67 -11.44
N ASP A 17 2.44 1.46 -10.89
CA ASP A 17 1.64 0.35 -11.41
C ASP A 17 0.60 -0.16 -10.40
N GLY A 18 -0.36 -0.96 -10.90
CA GLY A 18 -1.35 -1.65 -10.06
C GLY A 18 -0.93 -3.10 -9.79
N TYR A 19 -0.97 -3.51 -8.53
CA TYR A 19 -0.52 -4.84 -8.08
C TYR A 19 -1.69 -5.67 -7.55
N VAL A 20 -1.83 -6.92 -8.01
CA VAL A 20 -2.82 -7.86 -7.46
C VAL A 20 -2.18 -8.53 -6.26
N VAL A 21 -2.70 -8.22 -5.08
CA VAL A 21 -2.25 -8.75 -3.79
C VAL A 21 -3.43 -9.45 -3.13
N ASP A 22 -3.17 -10.52 -2.39
CA ASP A 22 -4.18 -11.15 -1.56
C ASP A 22 -4.39 -10.38 -0.24
N ASP A 23 -5.45 -10.71 0.49
CA ASP A 23 -5.82 -10.04 1.74
C ASP A 23 -4.69 -10.05 2.78
N SER A 24 -3.86 -11.11 2.80
CA SER A 24 -2.72 -11.20 3.74
C SER A 24 -1.56 -10.30 3.33
N GLY A 25 -1.30 -10.19 2.03
CA GLY A 25 -0.32 -9.26 1.49
C GLY A 25 -0.73 -7.80 1.66
N GLU A 26 -2.02 -7.49 1.67
CA GLU A 26 -2.49 -6.12 1.93
C GLU A 26 -2.24 -5.69 3.37
N VAL A 27 -2.57 -6.53 4.33
CA VAL A 27 -2.24 -6.26 5.74
C VAL A 27 -0.73 -6.08 5.91
N ALA A 28 0.08 -6.92 5.25
CA ALA A 28 1.53 -6.78 5.28
C ALA A 28 2.01 -5.47 4.65
N LEU A 29 1.41 -5.03 3.54
CA LEU A 29 1.72 -3.77 2.88
C LEU A 29 1.35 -2.56 3.76
N GLU A 30 0.20 -2.59 4.42
CA GLU A 30 -0.23 -1.54 5.34
C GLU A 30 0.72 -1.41 6.53
N ASP A 31 1.10 -2.53 7.15
CA ASP A 31 2.04 -2.55 8.28
C ASP A 31 3.44 -2.08 7.86
N TYR A 32 3.92 -2.51 6.69
CA TYR A 32 5.20 -2.07 6.15
C TYR A 32 5.20 -0.56 5.86
N ALA A 33 4.18 -0.06 5.16
CA ALA A 33 4.04 1.37 4.89
C ALA A 33 3.90 2.19 6.18
N ARG A 34 3.22 1.67 7.21
CA ARG A 34 3.13 2.30 8.53
C ARG A 34 4.50 2.46 9.18
N GLU A 35 5.31 1.40 9.19
CA GLU A 35 6.65 1.44 9.78
C GLU A 35 7.57 2.42 9.04
N MET A 36 7.54 2.40 7.69
CA MET A 36 8.40 3.23 6.85
C MET A 36 8.04 4.72 6.88
N THR A 37 6.76 5.04 7.03
CA THR A 37 6.27 6.44 6.98
C THR A 37 5.97 7.04 8.35
N ARG A 38 5.89 6.19 9.40
CA ARG A 38 5.42 6.57 10.74
C ARG A 38 4.01 7.18 10.75
N ALA A 39 3.20 6.90 9.73
CA ALA A 39 1.79 7.26 9.71
C ALA A 39 1.06 6.59 10.88
N ARG A 40 0.02 7.25 11.41
CA ARG A 40 -0.84 6.66 12.45
C ARG A 40 -1.78 5.62 11.87
N GLU A 41 -2.32 5.91 10.69
CA GLU A 41 -3.26 5.06 9.97
C GLU A 41 -2.78 4.91 8.53
N VAL A 42 -2.92 3.69 8.01
CA VAL A 42 -2.54 3.30 6.66
C VAL A 42 -3.60 2.37 6.12
N GLU A 43 -4.08 2.63 4.91
CA GLU A 43 -5.04 1.78 4.21
C GLU A 43 -4.64 1.61 2.75
N VAL A 44 -4.80 0.41 2.19
CA VAL A 44 -4.57 0.20 0.75
C VAL A 44 -5.58 0.95 -0.11
N VAL A 45 -5.09 1.52 -1.21
CA VAL A 45 -5.94 2.14 -2.24
C VAL A 45 -6.07 1.18 -3.42
N ARG A 46 -7.29 0.81 -3.75
CA ARG A 46 -7.60 -0.07 -4.88
C ARG A 46 -8.34 0.66 -5.99
N THR A 47 -8.13 0.21 -7.23
CA THR A 47 -8.94 0.63 -8.38
C THR A 47 -9.85 -0.50 -8.84
N GLY A 48 -11.14 -0.25 -9.03
CA GLY A 48 -12.09 -1.26 -9.55
C GLY A 48 -12.82 -2.10 -8.48
N GLY A 49 -12.77 -1.68 -7.21
CA GLY A 49 -13.51 -2.31 -6.10
C GLY A 49 -12.65 -3.26 -5.27
N GLU A 50 -13.28 -4.11 -4.45
CA GLU A 50 -12.63 -4.97 -3.45
C GLU A 50 -11.64 -5.99 -4.04
N ARG A 51 -11.78 -6.37 -5.31
CA ARG A 51 -10.86 -7.28 -6.00
C ARG A 51 -9.96 -6.58 -7.03
N GLY A 52 -9.94 -5.26 -6.97
CA GLY A 52 -9.14 -4.42 -7.84
C GLY A 52 -7.66 -4.46 -7.48
N PRO A 53 -6.76 -4.17 -8.44
CA PRO A 53 -5.35 -3.98 -8.12
C PRO A 53 -5.16 -2.85 -7.10
N VAL A 54 -4.22 -3.06 -6.19
CA VAL A 54 -3.71 -2.05 -5.27
C VAL A 54 -2.85 -1.08 -6.07
N THR A 55 -3.20 0.21 -6.03
CA THR A 55 -2.56 1.29 -6.79
C THR A 55 -1.87 2.31 -5.88
N GLY A 56 -1.80 2.03 -4.58
CA GLY A 56 -1.16 2.90 -3.61
C GLY A 56 -1.62 2.64 -2.19
N VAL A 57 -1.23 3.53 -1.29
CA VAL A 57 -1.68 3.55 0.11
C VAL A 57 -2.15 4.95 0.52
N HIS A 58 -3.20 5.00 1.32
CA HIS A 58 -3.68 6.19 2.00
C HIS A 58 -3.01 6.26 3.37
N LEU A 59 -2.35 7.37 3.67
CA LEU A 59 -1.57 7.60 4.88
C LEU A 59 -2.18 8.76 5.65
N CYS A 60 -2.42 8.58 6.95
CA CYS A 60 -2.93 9.64 7.83
C CYS A 60 -2.05 9.82 9.07
N GLY A 61 -1.99 11.05 9.57
CA GLY A 61 -1.25 11.38 10.79
C GLY A 61 0.27 11.37 10.60
N LEU A 62 0.74 11.73 9.41
CA LEU A 62 2.16 11.90 9.10
C LEU A 62 2.73 13.14 9.81
N ASP A 63 3.94 13.01 10.37
CA ASP A 63 4.70 14.15 10.90
C ASP A 63 5.39 14.96 9.79
N ALA A 64 5.71 14.31 8.66
CA ALA A 64 6.34 14.91 7.50
C ALA A 64 5.99 14.17 6.20
N GLU A 65 6.25 14.80 5.05
CA GLU A 65 6.02 14.18 3.74
C GLU A 65 7.03 13.04 3.50
N PRO A 66 6.59 11.83 3.10
CA PRO A 66 7.49 10.70 2.86
C PRO A 66 8.50 11.01 1.75
N ALA A 67 9.78 10.73 2.03
CA ALA A 67 10.85 10.88 1.07
C ALA A 67 10.62 10.00 -0.17
N ALA A 68 11.12 10.44 -1.33
CA ALA A 68 10.95 9.70 -2.59
C ALA A 68 11.47 8.25 -2.50
N ALA A 69 12.58 8.02 -1.79
CA ALA A 69 13.11 6.69 -1.56
C ALA A 69 12.14 5.79 -0.78
N VAL A 70 11.47 6.31 0.25
CA VAL A 70 10.45 5.56 1.01
C VAL A 70 9.25 5.21 0.14
N ARG A 71 8.86 6.11 -0.77
CA ARG A 71 7.75 5.83 -1.70
C ARG A 71 8.08 4.68 -2.64
N ALA A 72 9.28 4.71 -3.21
CA ALA A 72 9.76 3.65 -4.08
C ALA A 72 9.86 2.31 -3.33
N ASP A 73 10.34 2.32 -2.08
CA ASP A 73 10.49 1.12 -1.24
C ASP A 73 9.13 0.47 -0.91
N VAL A 74 8.12 1.28 -0.57
CA VAL A 74 6.74 0.79 -0.35
C VAL A 74 6.14 0.20 -1.63
N GLU A 75 6.36 0.81 -2.79
CA GLU A 75 5.89 0.25 -4.06
C GLU A 75 6.64 -1.04 -4.43
N ASP A 76 7.96 -1.09 -4.25
CA ASP A 76 8.77 -2.27 -4.51
C ASP A 76 8.30 -3.45 -3.64
N PHE A 77 7.94 -3.20 -2.37
CA PHE A 77 7.36 -4.21 -1.50
C PHE A 77 5.98 -4.71 -2.00
N ALA A 78 5.11 -3.81 -2.47
CA ALA A 78 3.83 -4.20 -3.07
C ALA A 78 4.02 -5.09 -4.32
N ARG A 79 5.01 -4.75 -5.16
CA ARG A 79 5.40 -5.57 -6.30
C ARG A 79 5.89 -6.95 -5.86
N GLU A 80 6.74 -7.02 -4.85
CA GLU A 80 7.22 -8.30 -4.31
C GLU A 80 6.07 -9.19 -3.83
N LEU A 81 5.13 -8.64 -3.06
CA LEU A 81 3.95 -9.38 -2.59
C LEU A 81 3.14 -9.95 -3.77
N ALA A 82 2.88 -9.13 -4.79
CA ALA A 82 2.17 -9.58 -5.99
C ALA A 82 2.92 -10.69 -6.75
N THR A 83 4.25 -10.62 -6.83
CA THR A 83 5.04 -11.70 -7.46
C THR A 83 5.01 -13.00 -6.65
N ARG A 84 4.96 -12.92 -5.32
CA ARG A 84 4.87 -14.11 -4.45
C ARG A 84 3.48 -14.75 -4.53
N SER A 85 2.40 -13.96 -4.55
CA SER A 85 1.03 -14.47 -4.67
C SER A 85 0.71 -15.01 -6.07
N GLY A 86 1.40 -14.53 -7.12
CA GLY A 86 1.28 -15.04 -8.50
C GLY A 86 2.09 -16.32 -8.79
N GLY A 87 3.02 -16.68 -7.91
CA GLY A 87 3.85 -17.88 -8.02
C GLY A 87 3.24 -19.04 -7.23
N GLY A 88 2.29 -19.75 -7.82
CA GLY A 88 1.76 -20.97 -7.22
C GLY A 88 2.85 -22.01 -6.95
N GLY A 89 3.12 -22.28 -5.68
CA GLY A 89 3.65 -23.56 -5.20
C GLY A 89 5.09 -23.55 -4.64
N LEU A 90 5.17 -24.06 -3.41
CA LEU A 90 6.31 -24.66 -2.71
C LEU A 90 7.20 -23.71 -1.88
N GLY A 91 7.12 -23.82 -0.55
CA GLY A 91 8.18 -23.28 0.31
C GLY A 91 7.93 -23.07 1.80
N TRP A 92 6.95 -23.71 2.45
CA TRP A 92 6.99 -23.85 3.91
C TRP A 92 6.42 -25.20 4.32
N SER A 93 7.31 -26.00 4.89
CA SER A 93 7.10 -27.29 5.56
C SER A 93 7.91 -27.25 6.84
#